data_AF-A0A4Y2K232-F1
#
_entry.id   AF-A0A4Y2K232-F1
#
_cell.length_a   1.000
_cell.length_b   1.000
_cell.length_c   1.000
_cell.angle_alpha   90.00
_cell.angle_beta   90.00
_cell.angle_gamma   90.00
#
_symmetry.space_group_name_H-M   'P 1'
#
loop_
_entity.id
_entity.type
_entity.pdbx_description
1 polymer ?
#
loop_
_entity_poly.entity_id
_entity_poly.type
_entity_poly.pdbx_seq_one_letter_code
_entity_poly.pdbx_strand_id
1 'polypeptide(L)'
;MRLGLPSTAVVGDKFGVSYRGVAEISSSVLHVVGLITSNNSDLVVDKKKLRREKAKVRKDSKFQASSKAQALQLKGLYFDIRKDSTFLEERLDTKRYTRKSKKEHLSLIEEPGSRYITHLSPSFGTVK
;
A
#
# COMPACT_ATOMS: atom_id res chain seq x y z
N MET A 1 1.21 -13.02 -34.48
CA MET A 1 2.20 -12.70 -33.40
C MET A 1 1.58 -11.62 -32.52
N ARG A 2 1.78 -11.58 -31.20
CA ARG A 2 1.14 -10.57 -30.34
C ARG A 2 2.17 -9.65 -29.70
N LEU A 3 2.05 -8.33 -29.94
CA LEU A 3 2.91 -7.33 -29.32
C LEU A 3 2.57 -7.18 -27.83
N GLY A 4 3.55 -7.45 -26.96
CA GLY A 4 3.48 -7.14 -25.54
C GLY A 4 3.95 -5.70 -25.30
N LEU A 5 3.13 -4.90 -24.62
CA LEU A 5 3.44 -3.49 -24.32
C LEU A 5 3.35 -3.23 -22.80
N PRO A 6 4.14 -3.95 -21.97
CA PRO A 6 4.08 -3.80 -20.52
C PRO A 6 4.47 -2.38 -20.07
N SER A 7 5.53 -1.81 -20.65
CA SER A 7 6.01 -0.47 -20.31
C SER A 7 4.96 0.60 -20.60
N THR A 8 4.34 0.55 -21.78
CA THR A 8 3.25 1.46 -22.16
C THR A 8 2.05 1.35 -21.22
N ALA A 9 1.69 0.12 -20.81
CA ALA A 9 0.59 -0.11 -19.89
C ALA A 9 0.88 0.46 -18.48
N VAL A 10 2.13 0.33 -18.00
CA VAL A 10 2.59 0.90 -16.72
C VAL A 10 2.57 2.42 -16.76
N VAL A 11 3.16 3.03 -17.80
CA VAL A 11 3.19 4.49 -17.96
C VAL A 11 1.77 5.06 -18.02
N GLY A 12 0.88 4.42 -18.80
CA GLY A 12 -0.52 4.83 -18.88
C GLY A 12 -1.24 4.74 -17.53
N ASP A 13 -0.99 3.69 -16.73
CA ASP A 13 -1.57 3.57 -15.37
C ASP A 13 -0.98 4.61 -14.41
N LYS A 14 0.33 4.84 -14.47
CA LYS A 14 1.06 5.78 -13.61
C LYS A 14 0.56 7.21 -13.73
N PHE A 15 0.25 7.65 -14.95
CA PHE A 15 -0.21 9.01 -15.24
C PHE A 15 -1.73 9.13 -15.36
N GLY A 16 -2.49 8.04 -15.12
CA GLY A 16 -3.95 8.05 -15.20
C GLY A 16 -4.51 8.35 -16.60
N VAL A 17 -3.73 8.13 -17.66
CA VAL A 17 -4.12 8.51 -19.03
C VAL A 17 -5.17 7.54 -19.57
N SER A 18 -6.11 8.06 -20.37
CA SER A 18 -7.08 7.22 -21.07
C SER A 18 -6.37 6.21 -21.99
N TYR A 19 -6.60 4.91 -21.74
CA TYR A 19 -6.04 3.84 -22.56
C TYR A 19 -6.44 3.90 -24.04
N ARG A 20 -7.48 4.65 -24.40
CA ARG A 20 -7.81 4.91 -25.81
C ARG A 20 -6.76 5.81 -26.45
N GLY A 21 -6.43 6.94 -25.83
CA GLY A 21 -5.38 7.84 -26.31
C GLY A 21 -4.00 7.17 -26.31
N VAL A 22 -3.68 6.40 -25.27
CA VAL A 22 -2.43 5.62 -25.22
C VAL A 22 -2.36 4.61 -26.36
N ALA A 23 -3.47 3.96 -26.71
CA ALA A 23 -3.55 3.00 -27.80
C ALA A 23 -3.36 3.65 -29.18
N GLU A 24 -3.98 4.82 -29.41
CA GLU A 24 -3.85 5.60 -30.65
C GLU A 24 -2.40 6.08 -30.84
N ILE A 25 -1.80 6.69 -29.81
CA ILE A 25 -0.40 7.14 -29.85
C ILE A 25 0.54 5.95 -30.08
N SER A 26 0.35 4.85 -29.37
CA SER A 26 1.20 3.66 -29.53
C SER A 26 1.08 3.06 -30.92
N SER A 27 -0.14 3.00 -31.48
CA SER A 27 -0.36 2.51 -32.84
C SER A 27 0.27 3.41 -33.89
N SER A 28 0.18 4.74 -33.72
CA SER A 28 0.83 5.71 -34.60
C SER A 28 2.35 5.56 -34.59
N VAL A 29 2.97 5.47 -33.40
CA VAL A 29 4.42 5.26 -33.27
C VAL A 29 4.85 3.94 -33.92
N LEU A 30 4.11 2.85 -33.68
CA LEU A 30 4.42 1.55 -34.27
C LEU A 30 4.24 1.52 -35.80
N HIS A 31 3.33 2.33 -36.34
CA HIS A 31 3.17 2.50 -37.78
C HIS A 31 4.36 3.26 -38.38
N VAL A 32 4.81 4.34 -37.75
CA VAL A 32 6.00 5.11 -38.19
C VAL A 32 7.27 4.25 -38.16
N VAL A 33 7.41 3.40 -37.15
CA VAL A 33 8.56 2.48 -37.03
C VAL A 33 8.45 1.27 -37.99
N GLY A 34 7.34 1.14 -38.74
CA GLY A 34 7.14 0.05 -39.69
C GLY A 34 6.82 -1.31 -39.06
N LEU A 35 6.56 -1.34 -37.76
CA LEU A 35 6.11 -2.54 -37.03
C LEU A 35 4.66 -2.90 -37.36
N ILE A 36 3.86 -1.90 -37.71
CA ILE A 36 2.48 -2.04 -38.17
C ILE A 36 2.38 -1.43 -39.57
N THR A 37 1.78 -2.18 -40.48
CA THR A 37 1.45 -1.80 -41.85
C THR A 37 -0.05 -1.99 -42.07
N SER A 38 -0.57 -1.64 -43.24
CA SER A 38 -1.99 -1.84 -43.58
C SER A 38 -2.42 -3.31 -43.52
N ASN A 39 -1.49 -4.25 -43.75
CA ASN A 39 -1.80 -5.66 -43.92
C ASN A 39 -1.84 -6.46 -42.60
N ASN A 40 -1.37 -5.89 -41.49
CA ASN A 40 -1.27 -6.55 -40.19
C ASN A 40 -2.08 -5.79 -39.11
N SER A 41 -3.36 -5.55 -39.42
CA SER A 41 -4.30 -4.86 -38.53
C SER A 41 -4.48 -5.54 -37.17
N ASP A 42 -4.17 -6.84 -37.08
CA ASP A 42 -4.14 -7.62 -35.85
C ASP A 42 -3.04 -7.18 -34.89
N LEU A 43 -2.03 -6.43 -35.33
CA LEU A 43 -0.95 -5.88 -34.50
C LEU A 43 -1.31 -4.52 -33.89
N VAL A 44 -2.33 -3.82 -34.41
CA VAL A 44 -2.80 -2.51 -33.93
C VAL A 44 -3.06 -2.52 -32.43
N VAL A 45 -2.53 -1.52 -31.72
CA VAL A 45 -2.71 -1.41 -30.27
C VAL A 45 -4.11 -0.90 -30.01
N ASP A 46 -4.92 -1.71 -29.36
CA ASP A 46 -6.24 -1.32 -28.87
C ASP A 46 -6.23 -1.22 -27.33
N LYS A 47 -7.16 -0.42 -26.80
CA LYS A 47 -7.48 -0.31 -25.38
C LYS A 47 -7.61 -1.68 -24.72
N LYS A 48 -8.25 -2.67 -25.36
CA LYS A 48 -8.40 -4.01 -24.77
C LYS A 48 -7.05 -4.72 -24.61
N LYS A 49 -6.11 -4.52 -25.55
CA LYS A 49 -4.76 -5.08 -25.46
C LYS A 49 -3.99 -4.45 -24.29
N LEU A 50 -4.02 -3.13 -24.15
CA LEU A 50 -3.38 -2.43 -23.03
C LEU A 50 -3.98 -2.80 -21.67
N ARG A 51 -5.32 -2.98 -21.57
CA ARG A 51 -5.95 -3.46 -20.33
C ARG A 51 -5.48 -4.86 -19.93
N ARG A 52 -5.25 -5.75 -20.91
CA ARG A 52 -4.72 -7.09 -20.65
C ARG A 52 -3.26 -7.03 -20.18
N GLU A 53 -2.43 -6.21 -20.82
CA GLU A 53 -1.04 -6.01 -20.40
C GLU A 53 -0.96 -5.40 -18.99
N LYS A 54 -1.80 -4.40 -18.68
CA LYS A 54 -1.96 -3.85 -17.32
C LYS A 54 -2.29 -4.95 -16.30
N ALA A 55 -3.22 -5.84 -16.64
CA ALA A 55 -3.61 -6.92 -15.74
C ALA A 55 -2.48 -7.92 -15.49
N LYS A 56 -1.66 -8.23 -16.52
CA LYS A 56 -0.46 -9.06 -16.35
C LYS A 56 0.56 -8.39 -15.45
N VAL A 57 0.92 -7.14 -15.75
CA VAL A 57 1.90 -6.40 -14.94
C VAL A 57 1.46 -6.30 -13.49
N ARG A 58 0.16 -6.03 -13.23
CA ARG A 58 -0.37 -6.00 -11.86
C ARG A 58 -0.26 -7.36 -11.14
N LYS A 59 -0.40 -8.48 -11.85
CA LYS A 59 -0.19 -9.81 -11.26
C LYS A 59 1.29 -9.98 -10.92
N ASP A 60 2.18 -9.70 -11.86
CA ASP A 60 3.63 -9.87 -11.68
C ASP A 60 4.16 -8.99 -10.54
N SER A 61 3.73 -7.72 -10.47
CA SER A 61 4.06 -6.82 -9.37
C SER A 61 3.50 -7.30 -8.03
N LYS A 62 2.31 -7.92 -7.99
CA LYS A 62 1.78 -8.52 -6.76
C LYS A 62 2.60 -9.72 -6.29
N PHE A 63 3.08 -10.57 -7.21
CA PHE A 63 3.97 -11.68 -6.88
C PHE A 63 5.33 -11.19 -6.34
N GLN A 64 5.86 -10.11 -6.92
CA GLN A 64 7.08 -9.48 -6.42
C GLN A 64 6.86 -8.81 -5.05
N ALA A 65 5.72 -8.14 -4.86
CA ALA A 65 5.36 -7.56 -3.58
C ALA A 65 5.13 -8.63 -2.50
N SER A 66 4.48 -9.75 -2.83
CA SER A 66 4.22 -10.84 -1.89
C SER A 66 5.48 -11.60 -1.49
N SER A 67 6.42 -11.82 -2.41
CA SER A 67 7.72 -12.43 -2.10
C SER A 67 8.58 -11.51 -1.22
N LYS A 68 8.57 -10.20 -1.47
CA LYS A 68 9.26 -9.22 -0.61
C LYS A 68 8.57 -9.05 0.75
N ALA A 69 7.24 -9.12 0.80
CA ALA A 69 6.46 -9.07 2.03
C ALA A 69 6.60 -10.35 2.87
N GLN A 70 6.82 -11.52 2.27
CA GLN A 70 7.16 -12.74 3.01
C GLN A 70 8.44 -12.58 3.84
N ALA A 71 9.40 -11.78 3.40
CA ALA A 71 10.60 -11.46 4.17
C ALA A 71 10.33 -10.52 5.37
N LEU A 72 9.17 -9.85 5.40
CA LEU A 72 8.73 -8.91 6.44
C LEU A 72 7.35 -9.32 7.01
N GLN A 73 7.00 -10.62 6.97
CA GLN A 73 5.73 -11.08 7.51
C GLN A 73 5.74 -10.93 9.03
N LEU A 74 5.23 -9.80 9.51
CA LEU A 74 4.67 -9.69 10.85
C LEU A 74 3.65 -10.82 10.99
N LYS A 75 3.96 -11.84 11.81
CA LYS A 75 3.08 -13.00 11.96
C LYS A 75 1.93 -12.71 12.91
N GLY A 76 2.13 -11.76 13.83
CA GLY A 76 1.10 -11.28 14.73
C GLY A 76 1.47 -9.94 15.36
N LEU A 77 0.44 -9.20 15.75
CA LEU A 77 0.54 -8.09 16.68
C LEU A 77 -0.11 -8.52 17.99
N TYR A 78 0.66 -8.48 19.07
CA TYR A 78 0.16 -8.75 20.41
C TYR A 78 -0.17 -7.42 21.10
N PHE A 79 -1.35 -7.39 21.72
CA PHE A 79 -1.85 -6.25 22.48
C PHE A 79 -1.87 -6.60 23.96
N ASP A 80 -1.01 -5.97 24.74
CA ASP A 80 -1.06 -6.08 26.20
C ASP A 80 -1.77 -4.85 26.77
N ILE A 81 -2.94 -5.06 27.37
CA ILE A 81 -3.71 -4.02 28.05
C ILE A 81 -3.35 -4.07 29.53
N ARG A 82 -2.60 -3.07 29.98
CA ARG A 82 -2.26 -2.89 31.38
C ARG A 82 -2.96 -1.68 31.96
N LYS A 83 -3.43 -1.78 33.20
CA LYS A 83 -4.06 -0.69 33.94
C LYS A 83 -3.22 -0.39 35.18
N ASP A 84 -2.26 0.50 35.03
CA ASP A 84 -1.29 0.84 36.07
C ASP A 84 -1.70 2.15 36.77
N SER A 85 -1.42 2.25 38.07
CA SER A 85 -1.61 3.52 38.80
C SER A 85 -0.48 4.49 38.46
N THR A 86 -0.82 5.63 37.88
CA THR A 86 0.12 6.70 37.53
C THR A 86 -0.14 7.91 38.42
N PHE A 87 0.93 8.57 38.86
CA PHE A 87 0.82 9.87 39.53
C PHE A 87 0.70 10.97 38.48
N LEU A 88 -0.36 11.78 38.58
CA LEU A 88 -0.54 12.99 37.79
C LEU A 88 -0.32 14.21 38.67
N GLU A 89 0.36 15.21 38.12
CA GLU A 89 0.55 16.50 38.78
C GLU A 89 -0.55 17.44 38.27
N GLU A 90 -1.46 17.80 39.15
CA GLU A 90 -2.56 18.73 38.89
C GLU A 90 -2.17 20.11 39.44
N ARG A 91 -2.20 21.13 38.58
CA ARG A 91 -1.98 22.52 39.00
C ARG A 91 -3.32 23.14 39.32
N LEU A 92 -3.54 23.44 40.60
CA LEU A 92 -4.65 24.27 41.05
C LEU A 92 -4.05 25.59 41.53
N ASP A 93 -4.37 26.66 40.81
CA ASP A 93 -3.88 28.00 41.11
C ASP A 93 -2.33 28.08 41.01
N THR A 94 -1.62 28.41 42.08
CA THR A 94 -0.14 28.41 42.16
C THR A 94 0.46 27.12 42.72
N LYS A 95 -0.35 26.20 43.24
CA LYS A 95 0.12 24.99 43.94
C LYS A 95 0.00 23.75 43.04
N ARG A 96 0.97 22.85 43.18
CA ARG A 96 1.01 21.57 42.47
C ARG A 96 0.58 20.46 43.42
N TYR A 97 -0.43 19.70 43.03
CA TYR A 97 -0.95 18.57 43.79
C TYR A 97 -0.70 17.28 43.03
N THR A 98 -0.22 16.25 43.71
CA THR A 98 -0.04 14.94 43.10
C THR A 98 -1.26 14.07 43.38
N ARG A 99 -1.95 13.63 42.32
CA ARG A 99 -3.08 12.71 42.40
C ARG A 99 -2.71 11.38 41.78
N LYS A 100 -3.05 10.26 42.44
CA LYS A 100 -2.99 8.93 41.83
C LYS A 100 -4.23 8.72 40.96
N SER A 101 -4.03 8.36 39.70
CA SER A 101 -5.09 7.92 38.78
C SER A 101 -4.72 6.58 38.15
N LYS A 102 -5.71 5.78 37.77
CA LYS A 102 -5.47 4.55 36.99
C LYS A 102 -5.45 4.91 35.51
N LYS A 103 -4.37 4.57 34.82
CA LYS A 103 -4.21 4.83 33.39
C LYS A 103 -4.05 3.50 32.65
N GLU A 104 -4.76 3.38 31.54
CA GLU A 104 -4.65 2.22 30.66
C GLU A 104 -3.54 2.43 29.64
N HIS A 105 -2.74 1.40 29.43
CA HIS A 105 -1.64 1.34 28.49
C HIS A 105 -1.84 0.12 27.60
N LEU A 106 -1.88 0.36 26.28
CA LEU A 106 -1.92 -0.67 25.25
C LEU A 106 -0.52 -0.79 24.67
N SER A 107 0.17 -1.89 24.90
CA SER A 107 1.48 -2.15 24.28
C SER A 107 1.29 -2.88 22.95
N LEU A 108 2.00 -2.42 21.91
CA LEU A 108 2.05 -3.07 20.61
C LEU A 108 3.37 -3.82 20.46
N ILE A 109 3.27 -5.13 20.30
CA ILE A 109 4.43 -6.02 20.21
C ILE A 109 4.34 -6.84 18.93
N GLU A 110 5.47 -6.96 18.22
CA GLU A 110 5.60 -7.79 17.03
C GLU A 110 6.00 -9.22 17.39
N GLU A 111 5.34 -10.17 16.75
CA GLU A 111 5.69 -11.59 16.81
C GLU A 111 6.07 -12.15 15.43
N PRO A 112 7.07 -13.05 15.37
CA PRO A 112 7.79 -13.69 16.49
C PRO A 112 8.98 -12.85 17.00
N GLY A 113 9.25 -12.91 18.30
CA GLY A 113 10.44 -12.30 18.93
C GLY A 113 10.12 -11.20 19.93
N SER A 114 8.83 -10.97 20.20
CA SER A 114 8.33 -10.02 21.19
C SER A 114 8.99 -8.64 21.12
N ARG A 115 9.23 -8.14 19.89
CA ARG A 115 9.86 -6.84 19.69
C ARG A 115 8.86 -5.75 20.05
N TYR A 116 9.19 -4.97 21.07
CA TYR A 116 8.40 -3.81 21.46
C TYR A 116 8.41 -2.77 20.32
N ILE A 117 7.22 -2.39 19.85
CA ILE A 117 7.06 -1.35 18.81
C ILE A 117 6.75 -0.01 19.47
N THR A 118 5.67 0.05 20.26
CA THR A 118 5.21 1.28 20.90
C THR A 118 4.17 0.98 21.97
N HIS A 119 3.78 2.00 22.74
CA HIS A 119 2.63 1.95 23.64
C HIS A 119 1.70 3.14 23.39
N LEU A 120 0.41 2.91 23.60
CA LEU A 120 -0.63 3.91 23.49
C LEU A 120 -1.34 4.06 24.83
N SER A 121 -1.76 5.28 25.13
CA SER A 121 -2.66 5.56 26.25
C SER A 121 -4.02 5.95 25.68
N PRO A 122 -5.01 5.04 25.65
CA PRO A 122 -6.34 5.34 25.14
C PRO A 122 -6.95 6.52 25.92
N SER A 123 -7.58 7.45 25.21
CA SER A 123 -8.33 8.55 25.83
C SER A 123 -9.76 8.15 26.21
N PHE A 124 -10.30 7.09 25.61
CA PHE A 124 -11.67 6.59 25.80
C PHE A 124 -11.71 5.06 25.66
N GLY A 125 -12.77 4.42 26.15
CA GLY A 125 -12.96 2.97 26.04
C GLY A 125 -12.41 2.19 27.23
N THR A 126 -12.71 2.62 28.45
CA THR A 126 -12.35 1.93 29.68
C THR A 126 -13.12 0.61 29.79
N VAL A 127 -12.42 -0.53 29.86
CA VAL A 127 -13.05 -1.79 30.25
C VAL A 127 -13.36 -1.71 31.75
N LYS A 128 -14.62 -1.98 32.13
CA LYS A 128 -15.08 -2.00 33.53
C LYS A 128 -14.41 -3.11 34.32
#